data_AF-A0A2U3KSZ6-F1
#
_entry.id   AF-A0A2U3KSZ6-F1
#
_cell.length_a   1.000
_cell.length_b   1.000
_cell.length_c   1.000
_cell.angle_alpha   90.00
_cell.angle_beta   90.00
_cell.angle_gamma   90.00
#
_symmetry.space_group_name_H-M   'P 1'
#
loop_
_entity.id
_entity.type
_entity.pdbx_description
1 polymer ?
#
loop_
_entity_poly.entity_id
_entity_poly.type
_entity_poly.pdbx_seq_one_letter_code
_entity_poly.pdbx_strand_id
1 'polypeptide(L)'
;MSPQKLDDIGALLKDHLVAEAQAGFPGLTRTPSTGVIQLLDYFATLTEADRDLHLAALAQVDALNFFPQLAVRELEALVATNPAFVRYRRATQSAAFTMGLRYVGLRMMKAMLADPMSMQMMARTRATLDFIPRDDLPAALVPDPDPAHLKPAKAPLLRKLINDAFPKLFATGKQKREGGETEYLGVLQGTNIKVVIDFAARGLQLRYGVSIPDETKTIFIWQRAYEDLWGAGAGWDCLTEENAEASIGLLCEHVAQVVSLRNGVMGLVR
;
A
#
# COMPACT_ATOMS: atom_id res chain seq x y z
N MET A 1 -7.85 15.82 -22.42
CA MET A 1 -7.80 16.59 -21.16
C MET A 1 -6.79 17.71 -21.34
N SER A 2 -7.06 18.93 -20.86
CA SER A 2 -6.09 20.02 -20.98
C SER A 2 -4.90 19.80 -20.03
N PRO A 3 -3.68 20.26 -20.39
CA PRO A 3 -2.53 20.24 -19.49
C PRO A 3 -2.83 20.87 -18.13
N GLN A 4 -3.52 22.02 -18.12
CA GLN A 4 -3.94 22.68 -16.88
C GLN A 4 -4.73 21.76 -15.93
N LYS A 5 -5.66 20.94 -16.44
CA LYS A 5 -6.45 20.04 -15.60
C LYS A 5 -5.58 18.95 -14.97
N LEU A 6 -4.56 18.47 -15.68
CA LEU A 6 -3.60 17.52 -15.12
C LEU A 6 -2.75 18.17 -14.03
N ASP A 7 -2.35 19.42 -14.22
CA ASP A 7 -1.60 20.18 -13.22
C ASP A 7 -2.44 20.42 -11.95
N ASP A 8 -3.71 20.78 -12.10
CA ASP A 8 -4.64 20.97 -10.96
C ASP A 8 -4.86 19.66 -10.18
N ILE A 9 -4.99 18.53 -10.89
CA ILE A 9 -5.11 17.19 -10.27
C ILE A 9 -3.80 16.81 -9.57
N GLY A 10 -2.65 17.05 -10.21
CA GLY A 10 -1.34 16.82 -9.62
C GLY A 10 -1.13 17.66 -8.35
N ALA A 11 -1.59 18.91 -8.33
CA ALA A 11 -1.55 19.75 -7.14
C ALA A 11 -2.42 19.18 -6.01
N LEU A 12 -3.67 18.79 -6.29
CA LEU A 12 -4.56 18.17 -5.30
C LEU A 12 -3.93 16.91 -4.67
N LEU A 13 -3.33 16.05 -5.50
CA LEU A 13 -2.68 14.83 -5.03
C LEU A 13 -1.42 15.16 -4.23
N LYS A 14 -0.61 16.12 -4.68
CA LYS A 14 0.59 16.56 -3.95
C LYS A 14 0.22 17.11 -2.59
N ASP A 15 -0.81 17.95 -2.48
CA ASP A 15 -1.27 18.51 -1.21
C ASP A 15 -1.68 17.42 -0.22
N HIS A 16 -2.40 16.39 -0.69
CA HIS A 16 -2.75 15.24 0.13
C HIS A 16 -1.51 14.47 0.62
N LEU A 17 -0.56 14.18 -0.27
CA LEU A 17 0.67 13.45 0.08
C LEU A 17 1.55 14.27 1.04
N VAL A 18 1.66 15.57 0.83
CA VAL A 18 2.38 16.50 1.72
C VAL A 18 1.74 16.55 3.09
N ALA A 19 0.41 16.65 3.17
CA ALA A 19 -0.31 16.69 4.44
C ALA A 19 -0.08 15.41 5.28
N GLU A 20 -0.19 14.23 4.65
CA GLU A 20 0.10 12.95 5.31
C GLU A 20 1.56 12.89 5.80
N ALA A 21 2.52 13.30 4.95
CA ALA A 21 3.94 13.28 5.30
C ALA A 21 4.29 14.25 6.43
N GLN A 22 3.74 15.47 6.41
CA GLN A 22 3.92 16.49 7.46
C GLN A 22 3.30 16.05 8.79
N ALA A 23 2.20 15.30 8.75
CA ALA A 23 1.58 14.71 9.93
C ALA A 23 2.34 13.48 10.48
N GLY A 24 3.46 13.10 9.88
CA GLY A 24 4.25 11.94 10.30
C GLY A 24 3.66 10.61 9.84
N PHE A 25 2.91 10.60 8.73
CA PHE A 25 2.32 9.42 8.11
C PHE A 25 1.34 8.64 9.00
N PRO A 26 0.30 9.29 9.57
CA PRO A 26 -0.62 8.62 10.50
C PRO A 26 -1.37 7.44 9.86
N GLY A 27 -1.69 7.46 8.57
CA GLY A 27 -2.23 6.31 7.84
C GLY A 27 -1.18 5.22 7.64
N LEU A 28 -0.04 5.57 7.04
CA LEU A 28 0.94 4.57 6.62
C LEU A 28 1.67 3.87 7.77
N THR A 29 1.94 4.56 8.88
CA THR A 29 2.61 3.97 10.04
C THR A 29 1.80 2.84 10.70
N ARG A 30 0.48 2.80 10.46
CA ARG A 30 -0.43 1.76 10.92
C ARG A 30 -0.68 0.66 9.88
N THR A 31 -0.17 0.81 8.65
CA THR A 31 -0.40 -0.14 7.56
C THR A 31 0.47 -1.38 7.72
N PRO A 32 -0.12 -2.59 7.85
CA PRO A 32 0.62 -3.83 8.06
C PRO A 32 1.21 -4.39 6.75
N SER A 33 2.08 -3.60 6.10
CA SER A 33 2.70 -3.91 4.81
C SER A 33 4.20 -3.66 4.84
N THR A 34 5.01 -4.68 4.51
CA THR A 34 6.46 -4.53 4.37
C THR A 34 6.86 -3.51 3.31
N GLY A 35 6.07 -3.36 2.25
CA GLY A 35 6.29 -2.33 1.22
C GLY A 35 6.14 -0.92 1.80
N VAL A 36 5.16 -0.70 2.67
CA VAL A 36 4.98 0.58 3.37
C VAL A 36 6.10 0.81 4.39
N ILE A 37 6.52 -0.22 5.14
CA ILE A 37 7.66 -0.12 6.06
C ILE A 37 8.94 0.29 5.31
N GLN A 38 9.21 -0.36 4.18
CA GLN A 38 10.33 -0.05 3.30
C GLN A 38 10.28 1.38 2.76
N LEU A 39 9.11 1.84 2.32
CA LEU A 39 8.91 3.23 1.90
C LEU A 39 9.22 4.22 3.02
N LEU A 40 8.65 4.01 4.21
CA LEU A 40 8.83 4.93 5.34
C LEU A 40 10.30 5.03 5.76
N ASP A 41 11.00 3.89 5.80
CA ASP A 41 12.42 3.85 6.11
C ASP A 41 13.26 4.53 5.00
N TYR A 42 12.92 4.33 3.73
CA TYR A 42 13.56 5.07 2.63
C TYR A 42 13.31 6.58 2.76
N PHE A 43 12.07 7.00 3.01
CA PHE A 43 11.69 8.41 3.11
C PHE A 43 12.42 9.11 4.27
N ALA A 44 12.67 8.38 5.37
CA ALA A 44 13.45 8.87 6.49
C ALA A 44 14.90 9.21 6.11
N THR A 45 15.48 8.54 5.10
CA THR A 45 16.84 8.83 4.59
C THR A 45 16.93 10.03 3.67
N LEU A 46 15.80 10.54 3.17
CA LEU A 46 15.77 11.64 2.21
C LEU A 46 15.97 13.00 2.88
N THR A 47 16.66 13.89 2.17
CA THR A 47 16.67 15.32 2.48
C THR A 47 15.30 15.94 2.24
N GLU A 48 15.02 17.11 2.81
CA GLU A 48 13.74 17.81 2.57
C GLU A 48 13.48 18.07 1.08
N ALA A 49 14.50 18.48 0.33
CA ALA A 49 14.40 18.68 -1.12
C ALA A 49 14.11 17.39 -1.87
N ASP A 50 14.74 16.27 -1.50
CA ASP A 50 14.47 14.98 -2.12
C ASP A 50 13.09 14.43 -1.75
N ARG A 51 12.59 14.73 -0.53
CA ARG A 51 11.22 14.40 -0.12
C ARG A 51 10.21 15.14 -0.97
N ASP A 52 10.34 16.45 -1.15
CA ASP A 52 9.43 17.23 -2.01
C ASP A 52 9.44 16.73 -3.45
N LEU A 53 10.63 16.44 -4.01
CA LEU A 53 10.76 15.88 -5.35
C LEU A 53 10.06 14.52 -5.46
N HIS A 54 10.19 13.66 -4.44
CA HIS A 54 9.56 12.35 -4.43
C HIS A 54 8.03 12.44 -4.35
N LEU A 55 7.49 13.31 -3.49
CA LEU A 55 6.06 13.55 -3.38
C LEU A 55 5.47 14.16 -4.67
N ALA A 56 6.19 15.07 -5.32
CA ALA A 56 5.80 15.62 -6.61
C ALA A 56 5.77 14.55 -7.72
N ALA A 57 6.75 13.64 -7.74
CA ALA A 57 6.79 12.54 -8.69
C ALA A 57 5.65 11.53 -8.47
N LEU A 58 5.33 11.20 -7.20
CA LEU A 58 4.18 10.38 -6.84
C LEU A 58 2.87 11.01 -7.32
N ALA A 59 2.64 12.29 -7.01
CA ALA A 59 1.46 13.02 -7.44
C ALA A 59 1.28 13.04 -8.98
N GLN A 60 2.37 13.21 -9.73
CA GLN A 60 2.33 13.20 -11.19
C GLN A 60 1.96 11.82 -11.76
N VAL A 61 2.58 10.75 -11.23
CA VAL A 61 2.22 9.36 -11.57
C VAL A 61 0.76 9.08 -11.24
N ASP A 62 0.33 9.50 -10.06
CA ASP A 62 -1.01 9.25 -9.58
C ASP A 62 -2.07 9.98 -10.39
N ALA A 63 -1.78 11.21 -10.83
CA ALA A 63 -2.64 11.98 -11.72
C ALA A 63 -2.85 11.24 -13.04
N LEU A 64 -1.78 10.71 -13.66
CA LEU A 64 -1.87 9.91 -14.88
C LEU A 64 -2.68 8.63 -14.69
N ASN A 65 -2.59 8.00 -13.51
CA ASN A 65 -3.33 6.77 -13.18
C ASN A 65 -4.86 6.96 -13.13
N PHE A 66 -5.37 8.19 -12.98
CA PHE A 66 -6.81 8.45 -13.12
C PHE A 66 -7.29 8.41 -14.58
N PHE A 67 -6.38 8.40 -15.57
CA PHE A 67 -6.69 8.47 -17.01
C PHE A 67 -5.91 7.42 -17.84
N PRO A 68 -6.04 6.11 -17.53
CA PRO A 68 -5.16 5.08 -18.06
C PRO A 68 -5.23 4.89 -19.57
N GLN A 69 -6.35 5.20 -20.23
CA GLN A 69 -6.45 5.06 -21.70
C GLN A 69 -5.54 6.03 -22.46
N LEU A 70 -5.08 7.11 -21.81
CA LEU A 70 -4.28 8.15 -22.44
C LEU A 70 -2.78 8.04 -22.11
N ALA A 71 -2.41 7.31 -21.06
CA ALA A 71 -1.13 7.58 -20.39
C ALA A 71 -0.25 6.37 -20.08
N VAL A 72 -0.56 5.13 -20.49
CA VAL A 72 0.29 3.96 -20.11
C VAL A 72 1.75 4.16 -20.49
N ARG A 73 2.02 4.58 -21.74
CA ARG A 73 3.41 4.83 -22.20
C ARG A 73 4.06 6.01 -21.51
N GLU A 74 3.31 7.07 -21.25
CA GLU A 74 3.80 8.26 -20.55
C GLU A 74 4.13 7.96 -19.10
N LEU A 75 3.28 7.17 -18.44
CA LEU A 75 3.47 6.67 -17.09
C LEU A 75 4.72 5.78 -17.00
N GLU A 76 4.85 4.80 -17.90
CA GLU A 76 6.03 3.93 -17.97
C GLU A 76 7.31 4.74 -18.16
N ALA A 77 7.30 5.70 -19.10
CA ALA A 77 8.43 6.60 -19.33
C ALA A 77 8.75 7.46 -18.10
N LEU A 78 7.74 8.02 -17.44
CA LEU A 78 7.90 8.82 -16.24
C LEU A 78 8.51 7.99 -15.10
N VAL A 79 7.97 6.81 -14.82
CA VAL A 79 8.48 5.91 -13.78
C VAL A 79 9.88 5.39 -14.10
N ALA A 80 10.22 5.22 -15.37
CA ALA A 80 11.54 4.77 -15.80
C ALA A 80 12.62 5.86 -15.74
N THR A 81 12.25 7.12 -15.99
CA THR A 81 13.23 8.21 -16.19
C THR A 81 13.25 9.24 -15.08
N ASN A 82 12.18 9.38 -14.29
CA ASN A 82 12.13 10.35 -13.20
C ASN A 82 13.17 10.01 -12.11
N PRO A 83 14.08 10.94 -11.76
CA PRO A 83 15.15 10.68 -10.80
C PRO A 83 14.68 10.23 -9.42
N ALA A 84 13.47 10.63 -8.98
CA ALA A 84 12.92 10.21 -7.70
C ALA A 84 12.59 8.70 -7.68
N PHE A 85 11.99 8.18 -8.75
CA PHE A 85 11.65 6.76 -8.86
C PHE A 85 12.89 5.88 -9.12
N VAL A 86 13.83 6.37 -9.92
CA VAL A 86 15.11 5.68 -10.14
C VAL A 86 15.87 5.52 -8.82
N ARG A 87 15.95 6.58 -8.02
CA ARG A 87 16.58 6.54 -6.69
C ARG A 87 15.83 5.63 -5.73
N TYR A 88 14.51 5.74 -5.65
CA TYR A 88 13.68 4.87 -4.82
C TYR A 88 13.90 3.40 -5.15
N ARG A 89 13.76 3.01 -6.42
CA ARG A 89 13.97 1.63 -6.88
C ARG A 89 15.36 1.12 -6.56
N ARG A 90 16.40 1.93 -6.79
CA ARG A 90 17.79 1.55 -6.48
C ARG A 90 17.98 1.34 -4.97
N ALA A 91 17.39 2.20 -4.15
CA ALA A 91 17.47 2.08 -2.69
C ALA A 91 16.77 0.83 -2.19
N THR A 92 15.52 0.58 -2.61
CA THR A 92 14.73 -0.57 -2.15
C THR A 92 15.23 -1.92 -2.65
N GLN A 93 15.99 -1.93 -3.75
CA GLN A 93 16.69 -3.13 -4.26
C GLN A 93 18.08 -3.34 -3.63
N SER A 94 18.56 -2.41 -2.81
CA SER A 94 19.87 -2.55 -2.16
C SER A 94 19.87 -3.63 -1.08
N ALA A 95 21.07 -4.13 -0.74
CA ALA A 95 21.24 -5.15 0.30
C ALA A 95 20.68 -4.70 1.67
N ALA A 96 20.75 -3.40 1.98
CA ALA A 96 20.20 -2.84 3.22
C ALA A 96 18.69 -3.07 3.38
N PHE A 97 17.97 -3.17 2.26
CA PHE A 97 16.52 -3.36 2.21
C PHE A 97 16.08 -4.79 1.85
N THR A 98 17.00 -5.64 1.39
CA THR A 98 16.67 -7.02 0.96
C THR A 98 17.20 -8.11 1.88
N MET A 99 18.15 -7.78 2.78
CA MET A 99 18.81 -8.77 3.65
C MET A 99 18.29 -8.83 5.10
N GLY A 100 17.43 -7.88 5.48
CA GLY A 100 16.84 -7.77 6.82
C GLY A 100 15.45 -8.41 6.91
N LEU A 101 15.10 -8.96 8.07
CA LEU A 101 13.80 -9.56 8.32
C LEU A 101 12.66 -8.53 8.39
N ARG A 102 12.99 -7.25 8.64
CA ARG A 102 12.03 -6.15 8.72
C ARG A 102 11.17 -5.99 7.47
N TYR A 103 11.71 -6.32 6.30
CA TYR A 103 11.04 -6.18 5.01
C TYR A 103 10.55 -7.52 4.45
N VAL A 104 10.47 -8.55 5.30
CA VAL A 104 9.99 -9.88 4.94
C VAL A 104 8.61 -10.08 5.56
N GLY A 105 7.62 -10.41 4.74
CA GLY A 105 6.26 -10.67 5.21
C GLY A 105 6.23 -11.73 6.32
N LEU A 106 5.36 -11.55 7.30
CA LEU A 106 5.35 -12.27 8.57
C LEU A 106 5.34 -13.80 8.39
N ARG A 107 4.55 -14.31 7.45
CA ARG A 107 4.50 -15.76 7.16
C ARG A 107 5.83 -16.30 6.64
N MET A 108 6.48 -15.53 5.76
CA MET A 108 7.78 -15.91 5.20
C MET A 108 8.86 -15.82 6.28
N MET A 109 8.89 -14.74 7.06
CA MET A 109 9.81 -14.58 8.18
C MET A 109 9.72 -15.76 9.15
N LYS A 110 8.51 -16.15 9.59
CA LYS A 110 8.33 -17.32 10.46
C LYS A 110 8.81 -18.62 9.82
N ALA A 111 8.56 -18.82 8.53
CA ALA A 111 9.03 -20.01 7.81
C ALA A 111 10.57 -20.07 7.74
N MET A 112 11.22 -18.93 7.46
CA MET A 112 12.68 -18.82 7.44
C MET A 112 13.31 -19.09 8.82
N LEU A 113 12.70 -18.57 9.88
CA LEU A 113 13.19 -18.74 11.26
C LEU A 113 12.97 -20.17 11.79
N ALA A 114 11.97 -20.87 11.29
CA ALA A 114 11.68 -22.26 11.68
C ALA A 114 12.56 -23.29 10.95
N ASP A 115 13.20 -22.93 9.83
CA ASP A 115 14.04 -23.81 9.03
C ASP A 115 15.54 -23.63 9.36
N PRO A 116 16.21 -24.65 9.95
CA PRO A 116 17.63 -24.56 10.29
C PRO A 116 18.55 -24.26 9.11
N MET A 117 18.21 -24.75 7.91
CA MET A 117 19.01 -24.49 6.70
C MET A 117 18.91 -23.02 6.28
N SER A 118 17.70 -22.46 6.25
CA SER A 118 17.45 -21.03 6.00
C SER A 118 18.19 -20.16 7.01
N MET A 119 18.15 -20.51 8.30
CA MET A 119 18.89 -19.81 9.35
C MET A 119 20.41 -19.84 9.14
N GLN A 120 20.97 -21.01 8.79
CA GLN A 120 22.39 -21.15 8.50
C GLN A 120 22.81 -20.32 7.27
N MET A 121 22.02 -20.36 6.20
CA MET A 121 22.29 -19.60 4.97
C MET A 121 22.20 -18.10 5.21
N MET A 122 21.23 -17.65 6.01
CA MET A 122 21.10 -16.27 6.43
C MET A 122 22.31 -15.83 7.25
N ALA A 123 22.71 -16.60 8.27
CA ALA A 123 23.89 -16.30 9.09
C ALA A 123 25.16 -16.21 8.24
N ARG A 124 25.38 -17.15 7.32
CA ARG A 124 26.53 -17.15 6.41
C ARG A 124 26.55 -15.91 5.52
N THR A 125 25.41 -15.56 4.94
CA THR A 125 25.35 -14.39 4.04
C THR A 125 25.53 -13.09 4.81
N ARG A 126 24.98 -13.00 6.03
CA ARG A 126 25.11 -11.81 6.88
C ARG A 126 26.53 -11.60 7.39
N ALA A 127 27.30 -12.67 7.60
CA ALA A 127 28.70 -12.57 7.99
C ALA A 127 29.59 -11.93 6.91
N THR A 128 29.12 -11.80 5.66
CA THR A 128 29.87 -11.16 4.56
C THR A 128 29.43 -9.73 4.27
N LEU A 129 28.45 -9.19 5.01
CA LEU A 129 27.94 -7.83 4.80
C LEU A 129 28.78 -6.81 5.59
N ASP A 130 28.94 -5.62 5.02
CA ASP A 130 29.59 -4.46 5.63
C ASP A 130 28.60 -3.58 6.44
N PHE A 131 27.35 -4.02 6.56
CA PHE A 131 26.30 -3.39 7.35
C PHE A 131 25.50 -4.44 8.13
N ILE A 132 24.75 -4.00 9.15
CA ILE A 132 23.86 -4.85 9.94
C ILE A 132 22.46 -4.76 9.33
N PRO A 133 21.88 -5.87 8.81
CA PRO A 133 20.51 -5.86 8.31
C PRO A 133 19.51 -5.55 9.41
N ARG A 134 18.42 -4.87 9.05
CA ARG A 134 17.33 -4.57 9.98
C ARG A 134 16.41 -5.76 10.18
N ASP A 135 16.37 -6.26 11.41
CA ASP A 135 15.43 -7.31 11.84
C ASP A 135 14.36 -6.77 12.79
N ASP A 136 14.45 -5.51 13.18
CA ASP A 136 13.48 -4.87 14.06
C ASP A 136 12.14 -4.70 13.36
N LEU A 137 11.07 -5.24 13.96
CA LEU A 137 9.70 -5.02 13.50
C LEU A 137 9.20 -3.67 14.04
N PRO A 138 8.42 -2.89 13.26
CA PRO A 138 7.87 -1.64 13.75
C PRO A 138 6.93 -1.89 14.95
N ALA A 139 7.29 -1.33 16.11
CA ALA A 139 6.52 -1.50 17.36
C ALA A 139 5.05 -1.07 17.23
N ALA A 140 4.76 -0.11 16.34
CA ALA A 140 3.40 0.34 16.05
C ALA A 140 2.52 -0.73 15.38
N LEU A 141 3.13 -1.68 14.65
CA LEU A 141 2.44 -2.75 13.94
C LEU A 141 2.50 -4.07 14.70
N VAL A 142 3.62 -4.31 15.37
CA VAL A 142 3.95 -5.58 15.99
C VAL A 142 4.44 -5.30 17.42
N PRO A 143 3.60 -5.52 18.45
CA PRO A 143 3.94 -5.17 19.82
C PRO A 143 4.97 -6.12 20.44
N ASP A 144 5.03 -7.38 19.99
CA ASP A 144 6.03 -8.34 20.44
C ASP A 144 7.22 -8.37 19.45
N PRO A 145 8.43 -7.99 19.88
CA PRO A 145 9.59 -7.98 19.00
C PRO A 145 10.09 -9.39 18.64
N ASP A 146 9.66 -10.45 19.34
CA ASP A 146 10.03 -11.82 19.03
C ASP A 146 9.07 -12.44 17.98
N PRO A 147 9.54 -12.70 16.74
CA PRO A 147 8.72 -13.31 15.70
C PRO A 147 8.14 -14.68 16.07
N ALA A 148 8.74 -15.39 17.03
CA ALA A 148 8.25 -16.69 17.49
C ALA A 148 6.85 -16.58 18.12
N HIS A 149 6.61 -15.52 18.90
CA HIS A 149 5.35 -15.30 19.61
C HIS A 149 4.21 -14.78 18.73
N LEU A 150 4.54 -14.17 17.58
CA LEU A 150 3.54 -13.60 16.69
C LEU A 150 2.65 -14.65 16.04
N LYS A 151 1.34 -14.44 16.06
CA LYS A 151 0.36 -15.30 15.39
C LYS A 151 -0.12 -14.63 14.12
N PRO A 152 0.27 -15.09 12.92
CA PRO A 152 -0.19 -14.48 11.69
C PRO A 152 -1.71 -14.62 11.55
N ALA A 153 -2.40 -13.51 11.29
CA ALA A 153 -3.83 -13.54 11.04
C ALA A 153 -4.16 -14.44 9.82
N LYS A 154 -5.13 -15.33 10.02
CA LYS A 154 -5.61 -16.25 8.98
C LYS A 154 -6.83 -15.66 8.25
N ALA A 155 -7.02 -16.09 7.01
CA ALA A 155 -8.11 -15.61 6.16
C ALA A 155 -9.51 -15.70 6.79
N PRO A 156 -9.88 -16.74 7.58
CA PRO A 156 -11.19 -16.78 8.25
C PRO A 156 -11.43 -15.63 9.23
N LEU A 157 -10.40 -15.28 10.03
CA LEU A 157 -10.47 -14.16 10.97
C LEU A 157 -10.65 -12.84 10.22
N LEU A 158 -9.78 -12.57 9.24
CA LEU A 158 -9.83 -11.34 8.45
C LEU A 158 -11.16 -11.20 7.69
N ARG A 159 -11.66 -12.31 7.12
CA ARG A 159 -12.96 -12.35 6.44
C ARG A 159 -14.10 -12.04 7.40
N LYS A 160 -14.07 -12.55 8.65
CA LYS A 160 -15.08 -12.22 9.66
C LYS A 160 -15.07 -10.72 9.94
N LEU A 161 -13.90 -10.16 10.28
CA LEU A 161 -13.74 -8.73 10.59
C LEU A 161 -14.21 -7.83 9.45
N ILE A 162 -13.84 -8.15 8.20
CA ILE A 162 -14.27 -7.39 7.02
C ILE A 162 -15.80 -7.47 6.82
N ASN A 163 -16.40 -8.66 6.96
CA ASN A 163 -17.86 -8.81 6.86
C ASN A 163 -18.61 -8.04 7.95
N ASP A 164 -17.99 -7.82 9.10
CA ASP A 164 -18.57 -7.04 10.19
C ASP A 164 -18.38 -5.52 9.98
N ALA A 165 -17.24 -5.10 9.39
CA ALA A 165 -16.88 -3.70 9.21
C ALA A 165 -17.48 -3.06 7.95
N PHE A 166 -17.38 -3.71 6.79
CA PHE A 166 -17.75 -3.10 5.51
C PHE A 166 -19.23 -2.72 5.39
N PRO A 167 -20.21 -3.51 5.88
CA PRO A 167 -21.61 -3.12 5.83
C PRO A 167 -21.94 -1.88 6.68
N LYS A 168 -21.17 -1.62 7.74
CA LYS A 168 -21.32 -0.41 8.56
C LYS A 168 -20.78 0.83 7.85
N LEU A 169 -19.83 0.64 6.94
CA LEU A 169 -19.19 1.73 6.20
C LEU A 169 -19.91 2.07 4.89
N PHE A 170 -20.13 1.06 4.03
CA PHE A 170 -20.67 1.28 2.68
C PHE A 170 -21.40 0.08 2.07
N ALA A 171 -21.01 -1.16 2.43
CA ALA A 171 -21.34 -2.32 1.64
C ALA A 171 -22.81 -2.76 1.82
N THR A 172 -23.56 -2.76 0.73
CA THR A 172 -24.94 -3.26 0.67
C THR A 172 -25.04 -4.67 0.08
N GLY A 173 -23.97 -5.13 -0.58
CA GLY A 173 -23.90 -6.46 -1.16
C GLY A 173 -22.48 -7.02 -1.17
N LYS A 174 -22.37 -8.35 -1.31
CA LYS A 174 -21.10 -9.04 -1.52
C LYS A 174 -21.23 -10.17 -2.53
N GLN A 175 -20.20 -10.36 -3.34
CA GLN A 175 -20.14 -11.39 -4.37
C GLN A 175 -18.81 -12.13 -4.30
N LYS A 176 -18.83 -13.46 -4.32
CA LYS A 176 -17.61 -14.26 -4.46
C LYS A 176 -17.30 -14.45 -5.95
N ARG A 177 -16.06 -14.21 -6.36
CA ARG A 177 -15.61 -14.45 -7.75
C ARG A 177 -14.96 -15.82 -7.91
N GLU A 178 -14.88 -16.25 -9.17
CA GLU A 178 -13.93 -17.27 -9.60
C GLU A 178 -12.50 -16.82 -9.25
N GLY A 179 -11.71 -17.72 -8.66
CA GLY A 179 -10.38 -17.38 -8.10
C GLY A 179 -10.37 -17.09 -6.59
N GLY A 180 -11.53 -17.00 -5.93
CA GLY A 180 -11.62 -16.91 -4.47
C GLY A 180 -11.64 -15.48 -3.89
N GLU A 181 -11.50 -14.48 -4.75
CA GLU A 181 -11.71 -13.06 -4.41
C GLU A 181 -13.15 -12.82 -3.95
N THR A 182 -13.33 -11.83 -3.08
CA THR A 182 -14.66 -11.37 -2.64
C THR A 182 -14.80 -9.89 -2.97
N GLU A 183 -15.83 -9.55 -3.74
CA GLU A 183 -16.22 -8.18 -4.04
C GLU A 183 -17.28 -7.72 -3.03
N TYR A 184 -17.15 -6.49 -2.57
CA TYR A 184 -18.12 -5.78 -1.74
C TYR A 184 -18.60 -4.56 -2.51
N LEU A 185 -19.91 -4.42 -2.66
CA LEU A 185 -20.56 -3.39 -3.45
C LEU A 185 -21.33 -2.46 -2.53
N GLY A 186 -21.33 -1.15 -2.81
CA GLY A 186 -22.13 -0.21 -2.05
C GLY A 186 -21.86 1.24 -2.40
N VAL A 187 -22.26 2.15 -1.49
CA VAL A 187 -22.14 3.59 -1.67
C VAL A 187 -21.34 4.18 -0.52
N LEU A 188 -20.30 4.94 -0.83
CA LEU A 188 -19.50 5.69 0.14
C LEU A 188 -19.38 7.13 -0.33
N GLN A 189 -19.67 8.10 0.54
CA GLN A 189 -19.62 9.54 0.20
C GLN A 189 -20.39 9.87 -1.09
N GLY A 190 -21.59 9.31 -1.24
CA GLY A 190 -22.43 9.49 -2.44
C GLY A 190 -21.90 8.84 -3.71
N THR A 191 -20.85 8.02 -3.63
CA THR A 191 -20.18 7.39 -4.78
C THR A 191 -20.38 5.89 -4.75
N ASN A 192 -20.86 5.32 -5.86
CA ASN A 192 -20.91 3.86 -6.03
C ASN A 192 -19.48 3.31 -6.07
N ILE A 193 -19.19 2.35 -5.21
CA ILE A 193 -17.86 1.72 -5.15
C ILE A 193 -17.96 0.21 -5.13
N LYS A 194 -16.86 -0.41 -5.56
CA LYS A 194 -16.60 -1.83 -5.44
C LYS A 194 -15.25 -2.02 -4.77
N VAL A 195 -15.20 -2.77 -3.67
CA VAL A 195 -13.93 -3.16 -3.04
C VAL A 195 -13.71 -4.65 -3.26
N VAL A 196 -12.59 -5.01 -3.86
CA VAL A 196 -12.18 -6.40 -4.06
C VAL A 196 -11.21 -6.76 -2.95
N ILE A 197 -11.43 -7.90 -2.29
CA ILE A 197 -10.53 -8.48 -1.28
C ILE A 197 -10.03 -9.85 -1.76
N ASP A 198 -8.73 -10.05 -1.65
CA ASP A 198 -8.05 -11.30 -1.99
C ASP A 198 -7.17 -11.76 -0.82
N PHE A 199 -7.29 -13.05 -0.48
CA PHE A 199 -6.51 -13.73 0.56
C PHE A 199 -5.59 -14.83 0.00
N ALA A 200 -5.63 -15.08 -1.31
CA ALA A 200 -4.92 -16.15 -1.99
C ALA A 200 -3.57 -15.71 -2.59
N ALA A 201 -3.29 -14.40 -2.60
CA ALA A 201 -2.02 -13.86 -3.09
C ALA A 201 -0.82 -14.46 -2.32
N ARG A 202 0.11 -15.05 -3.06
CA ARG A 202 1.31 -15.69 -2.49
C ARG A 202 2.15 -14.65 -1.75
N GLY A 203 2.47 -14.92 -0.49
CA GLY A 203 3.29 -14.04 0.36
C GLY A 203 2.49 -12.97 1.10
N LEU A 204 1.28 -12.63 0.65
CA LEU A 204 0.40 -11.67 1.31
C LEU A 204 -0.61 -12.38 2.23
N GLN A 205 -1.09 -11.66 3.23
CA GLN A 205 -2.20 -12.09 4.09
C GLN A 205 -3.52 -11.51 3.63
N LEU A 206 -3.50 -10.28 3.08
CA LEU A 206 -4.64 -9.59 2.52
C LEU A 206 -4.15 -8.68 1.39
N ARG A 207 -4.87 -8.67 0.26
CA ARG A 207 -4.77 -7.65 -0.78
C ARG A 207 -6.15 -7.06 -0.98
N TYR A 208 -6.21 -5.76 -1.22
CA TYR A 208 -7.46 -5.09 -1.56
C TYR A 208 -7.27 -4.13 -2.72
N GLY A 209 -8.38 -3.77 -3.35
CA GLY A 209 -8.40 -2.72 -4.35
C GLY A 209 -9.79 -2.10 -4.44
N VAL A 210 -9.84 -0.77 -4.50
CA VAL A 210 -11.06 0.00 -4.72
C VAL A 210 -11.23 0.19 -6.23
N SER A 211 -12.42 -0.09 -6.74
CA SER A 211 -12.85 0.24 -8.08
C SER A 211 -14.04 1.19 -8.00
N ILE A 212 -14.00 2.28 -8.75
CA ILE A 212 -15.07 3.26 -8.81
C ILE A 212 -15.56 3.29 -10.25
N PRO A 213 -16.73 2.70 -10.56
CA PRO A 213 -17.28 2.75 -11.91
C PRO A 213 -17.55 4.21 -12.30
N ASP A 214 -17.12 4.58 -13.50
CA ASP A 214 -17.40 5.88 -14.09
C ASP A 214 -18.08 5.67 -15.44
N GLU A 215 -19.38 5.95 -15.49
CA GLU A 215 -20.21 5.76 -16.69
C GLU A 215 -19.74 6.67 -17.84
N THR A 216 -19.18 7.84 -17.52
CA THR A 216 -18.62 8.76 -18.51
C THR A 216 -17.24 8.34 -19.01
N LYS A 217 -16.64 7.29 -18.41
CA LYS A 217 -15.29 6.79 -18.70
C LYS A 217 -14.22 7.89 -18.67
N THR A 218 -14.46 8.94 -17.90
CA THR A 218 -13.62 10.13 -17.83
C THR A 218 -12.51 9.93 -16.80
N ILE A 219 -12.83 9.35 -15.65
CA ILE A 219 -11.91 9.04 -14.58
C ILE A 219 -12.04 7.55 -14.24
N PHE A 220 -10.92 6.83 -14.23
CA PHE A 220 -10.90 5.41 -13.97
C PHE A 220 -10.11 5.10 -12.70
N ILE A 221 -10.80 4.58 -11.69
CA ILE A 221 -10.15 3.88 -10.58
C ILE A 221 -10.50 2.41 -10.69
N TRP A 222 -9.47 1.58 -10.80
CA TRP A 222 -9.62 0.13 -10.85
C TRP A 222 -8.64 -0.57 -9.94
N GLN A 223 -9.19 -1.30 -8.97
CA GLN A 223 -8.45 -2.07 -7.98
C GLN A 223 -7.28 -1.32 -7.33
N ARG A 224 -7.47 -0.02 -7.06
CA ARG A 224 -6.45 0.83 -6.44
C ARG A 224 -6.51 0.72 -4.93
N ALA A 225 -5.40 0.37 -4.31
CA ALA A 225 -5.20 0.45 -2.87
C ALA A 225 -4.71 1.86 -2.50
N TYR A 226 -4.74 2.21 -1.21
CA TYR A 226 -4.26 3.52 -0.77
C TYR A 226 -2.72 3.59 -0.86
N GLU A 227 -2.05 2.48 -0.58
CA GLU A 227 -0.60 2.29 -0.65
C GLU A 227 -0.05 2.44 -2.08
N ASP A 228 -0.90 2.27 -3.10
CA ASP A 228 -0.51 2.49 -4.50
C ASP A 228 -0.18 3.96 -4.77
N LEU A 229 -0.81 4.91 -4.05
CA LEU A 229 -0.49 6.35 -4.10
C LEU A 229 0.96 6.65 -3.66
N TRP A 230 1.57 5.69 -2.98
CA TRP A 230 2.86 5.83 -2.36
C TRP A 230 3.92 4.95 -3.04
N GLY A 231 3.55 4.23 -4.11
CA GLY A 231 4.44 3.27 -4.76
C GLY A 231 4.90 2.12 -3.85
N ALA A 232 4.17 1.87 -2.75
CA ALA A 232 4.46 0.80 -1.79
C ALA A 232 3.81 -0.54 -2.17
N GLY A 233 2.90 -0.52 -3.15
CA GLY A 233 2.20 -1.68 -3.69
C GLY A 233 1.01 -2.14 -2.84
N ALA A 234 0.03 -2.72 -3.50
CA ALA A 234 -1.16 -3.26 -2.84
C ALA A 234 -0.87 -4.61 -2.15
N GLY A 235 -0.85 -4.62 -0.82
CA GLY A 235 -0.75 -5.87 -0.07
C GLY A 235 -0.32 -5.71 1.38
N TRP A 236 -0.98 -6.46 2.27
CA TRP A 236 -0.70 -6.53 3.69
C TRP A 236 -0.18 -7.92 4.04
N ASP A 237 0.98 -7.96 4.68
CA ASP A 237 1.75 -9.16 5.01
C ASP A 237 2.33 -9.13 6.43
N CYS A 238 1.99 -8.12 7.24
CA CYS A 238 2.34 -7.99 8.66
C CYS A 238 1.11 -8.07 9.57
N LEU A 239 0.06 -8.78 9.17
CA LEU A 239 -1.16 -8.92 9.96
C LEU A 239 -0.99 -10.01 11.04
N THR A 240 -1.19 -9.66 12.29
CA THR A 240 -1.23 -10.61 13.41
C THR A 240 -2.66 -10.75 13.93
N GLU A 241 -2.95 -11.81 14.69
CA GLU A 241 -4.26 -11.93 15.35
C GLU A 241 -4.53 -10.74 16.30
N GLU A 242 -3.47 -10.20 16.90
CA GLU A 242 -3.52 -9.08 17.84
C GLU A 242 -3.79 -7.73 17.16
N ASN A 243 -3.24 -7.48 15.96
CA ASN A 243 -3.43 -6.21 15.25
C ASN A 243 -4.59 -6.24 14.24
N ALA A 244 -5.16 -7.41 13.94
CA ALA A 244 -6.12 -7.60 12.86
C ALA A 244 -7.32 -6.65 12.93
N GLU A 245 -7.92 -6.45 14.11
CA GLU A 245 -9.09 -5.56 14.26
C GLU A 245 -8.75 -4.11 13.94
N ALA A 246 -7.66 -3.58 14.52
CA ALA A 246 -7.19 -2.22 14.27
C ALA A 246 -6.81 -2.04 12.78
N SER A 247 -6.16 -3.03 12.18
CA SER A 247 -5.83 -2.99 10.75
C SER A 247 -7.07 -3.01 9.86
N ILE A 248 -8.12 -3.78 10.17
CA ILE A 248 -9.38 -3.72 9.40
C ILE A 248 -10.10 -2.37 9.59
N GLY A 249 -9.98 -1.75 10.77
CA GLY A 249 -10.39 -0.35 10.97
C GLY A 249 -9.65 0.60 10.02
N LEU A 250 -8.31 0.48 9.95
CA LEU A 250 -7.50 1.26 9.00
C LEU A 250 -7.86 0.99 7.55
N LEU A 251 -8.20 -0.25 7.18
CA LEU A 251 -8.64 -0.59 5.82
C LEU A 251 -9.87 0.24 5.42
N CYS A 252 -10.80 0.43 6.35
CA CYS A 252 -11.98 1.27 6.15
C CYS A 252 -11.59 2.73 5.93
N GLU A 253 -10.63 3.26 6.71
CA GLU A 253 -10.07 4.60 6.52
C GLU A 253 -9.43 4.75 5.13
N HIS A 254 -8.59 3.80 4.73
CA HIS A 254 -7.92 3.79 3.43
C HIS A 254 -8.93 3.77 2.26
N VAL A 255 -9.98 2.95 2.35
CA VAL A 255 -11.05 2.93 1.34
C VAL A 255 -11.73 4.30 1.25
N ALA A 256 -12.05 4.92 2.39
CA ALA A 256 -12.65 6.26 2.42
C ALA A 256 -11.71 7.34 1.84
N GLN A 257 -10.41 7.25 2.08
CA GLN A 257 -9.41 8.17 1.51
C GLN A 257 -9.34 8.08 -0.01
N VAL A 258 -9.28 6.86 -0.57
CA VAL A 258 -9.29 6.66 -2.02
C VAL A 258 -10.56 7.24 -2.67
N VAL A 259 -11.72 7.06 -2.04
CA VAL A 259 -12.98 7.64 -2.53
C VAL A 259 -12.99 9.16 -2.44
N SER A 260 -12.52 9.72 -1.33
CA SER A 260 -12.42 11.17 -1.13
C SER A 260 -11.54 11.83 -2.20
N LEU A 261 -10.34 11.27 -2.44
CA LEU A 261 -9.43 11.75 -3.47
C LEU A 261 -10.07 11.68 -4.86
N ARG A 262 -10.71 10.56 -5.20
CA ARG A 262 -11.42 10.43 -6.47
C ARG A 262 -12.47 11.51 -6.64
N ASN A 263 -13.24 11.80 -5.61
CA ASN A 263 -14.30 12.80 -5.67
C ASN A 263 -13.74 14.21 -5.80
N GLY A 264 -12.61 14.50 -5.15
CA GLY A 264 -11.85 15.73 -5.38
C GLY A 264 -11.43 15.89 -6.84
N VAL A 265 -10.82 14.84 -7.42
CA VAL A 265 -10.40 14.81 -8.83
C VAL A 265 -11.60 15.00 -9.77
N MET A 266 -12.74 14.35 -9.52
CA MET A 266 -13.96 14.56 -10.30
C MET A 266 -14.48 15.99 -10.26
N GLY A 267 -14.32 16.68 -9.12
CA GLY A 267 -14.70 18.09 -8.97
C GLY A 267 -13.90 19.03 -9.86
N LEU A 268 -12.65 18.68 -10.18
CA LEU A 268 -11.77 19.46 -11.07
C LEU A 268 -12.02 19.19 -12.56
N VAL A 269 -12.62 18.04 -12.89
CA VAL A 269 -12.82 17.62 -14.28
C VAL A 269 -14.16 18.08 -14.87
N ARG A 270 -15.19 18.23 -14.02
CA ARG A 270 -16.49 18.78 -14.42
C ARG A 270 -16.38 20.23 -14.86
#